data_AF-A0A524JUK6-F1
#
_entry.id   AF-A0A524JUK6-F1
#
_cell.length_a   1.000
_cell.length_b   1.000
_cell.length_c   1.000
_cell.angle_alpha   90.00
_cell.angle_beta   90.00
_cell.angle_gamma   90.00
#
_symmetry.space_group_name_H-M   'P 1'
#
loop_
_entity.id
_entity.type
_entity.pdbx_description
1 polymer ?
#
loop_
_entity_poly.entity_id
_entity_poly.type
_entity_poly.pdbx_seq_one_letter_code
_entity_poly.pdbx_strand_id
1 'polypeptide(L)'
;MKKTIFSLVLILVFSVMGYAVESTGPDYLFVINFDNGTYADGKLTLNGNGQSNVIYFSDKPQLESGHMGIKKFVTIWGEGEQNFNSIPPNSTLSIIKDEVENNSVFILSNPKVSKNSIIFDAELVKGKPGAKFEAGGLFLDTKLGKAKTRF
;
A
#
# COMPACT_ATOMS: atom_id res chain seq x y z
N MET A 1 44.98 2.25 45.55
CA MET A 1 45.10 2.49 44.10
C MET A 1 45.64 1.20 43.48
N LYS A 2 45.04 0.47 42.54
CA LYS A 2 44.04 0.73 41.49
C LYS A 2 43.08 -0.49 41.43
N LYS A 3 41.78 -0.27 41.19
CA LYS A 3 40.82 -1.34 40.86
C LYS A 3 40.83 -1.52 39.35
N THR A 4 41.12 -2.71 38.86
CA THR A 4 41.03 -3.01 37.41
C THR A 4 39.78 -3.85 37.19
N ILE A 5 38.75 -3.24 36.62
CA ILE A 5 37.50 -3.89 36.23
C ILE A 5 37.73 -4.48 34.83
N PHE A 6 37.63 -5.80 34.71
CA PHE A 6 37.55 -6.48 33.41
C PHE A 6 36.15 -6.24 32.83
N SER A 7 36.06 -5.44 31.76
CA SER A 7 34.80 -5.22 31.04
C SER A 7 34.67 -6.29 29.95
N LEU A 8 33.73 -7.22 30.11
CA LEU A 8 33.38 -8.21 29.09
C LEU A 8 32.39 -7.55 28.11
N VAL A 9 32.86 -7.19 26.92
CA VAL A 9 32.00 -6.69 25.84
C VAL A 9 31.47 -7.90 25.07
N LEU A 10 30.20 -8.24 25.29
CA LEU A 10 29.49 -9.25 24.52
C LEU A 10 28.97 -8.60 23.22
N ILE A 11 29.65 -8.84 22.10
CA ILE A 11 29.20 -8.40 20.78
C ILE A 11 28.16 -9.40 20.27
N LEU A 12 26.88 -9.03 20.37
CA LEU A 12 25.77 -9.80 19.81
C LEU A 12 25.68 -9.48 18.31
N VAL A 13 26.27 -10.34 17.48
CA VAL A 13 26.13 -10.27 16.02
C VAL A 13 24.75 -10.83 15.66
N PHE A 14 23.77 -9.97 15.46
CA PHE A 14 22.50 -10.35 14.82
C PHE A 14 22.76 -10.56 13.33
N SER A 15 22.99 -11.81 12.90
CA SER A 15 22.91 -12.13 11.48
C SER A 15 21.45 -11.98 11.07
N VAL A 16 21.13 -10.96 10.27
CA VAL A 16 19.83 -10.84 9.63
C VAL A 16 19.76 -11.91 8.54
N MET A 17 19.39 -13.12 8.94
CA MET A 17 18.99 -14.15 8.01
C MET A 17 17.64 -13.70 7.44
N GLY A 18 17.64 -13.24 6.19
CA GLY A 18 16.41 -12.94 5.47
C GLY A 18 15.60 -14.21 5.31
N TYR A 19 14.67 -14.48 6.22
CA TYR A 19 13.70 -15.54 6.06
C TYR A 19 12.71 -15.10 4.99
N ALA A 20 12.78 -15.69 3.81
CA ALA A 20 11.66 -15.69 2.89
C ALA A 20 10.52 -16.45 3.58
N VAL A 21 9.58 -15.71 4.17
CA VAL A 21 8.34 -16.28 4.67
C VAL A 21 7.51 -16.64 3.45
N GLU A 22 7.40 -17.93 3.18
CA GLU A 22 6.55 -18.48 2.13
C GLU A 22 5.08 -18.12 2.43
N SER A 23 4.50 -17.26 1.58
CA SER A 23 3.08 -16.94 1.66
C SER A 23 2.26 -18.19 1.35
N THR A 24 1.42 -18.62 2.28
CA THR A 24 0.49 -19.76 2.08
C THR A 24 -0.93 -19.32 1.70
N GLY A 25 -1.13 -18.06 1.33
CA GLY A 25 -2.42 -17.47 0.93
C GLY A 25 -2.30 -16.73 -0.41
N PRO A 26 -3.42 -16.41 -1.06
CA PRO A 26 -3.38 -15.69 -2.33
C PRO A 26 -2.82 -14.28 -2.17
N ASP A 27 -2.01 -13.87 -3.14
CA ASP A 27 -1.70 -12.45 -3.35
C ASP A 27 -2.91 -11.78 -3.97
N TYR A 28 -3.23 -10.57 -3.49
CA TYR A 28 -4.34 -9.77 -4.00
C TYR A 28 -3.84 -8.55 -4.76
N LEU A 29 -4.66 -8.11 -5.70
CA LEU A 29 -4.58 -6.79 -6.30
C LEU A 29 -5.81 -6.00 -5.89
N PHE A 30 -5.60 -4.72 -5.63
CA PHE A 30 -6.65 -3.78 -5.27
C PHE A 30 -6.72 -2.65 -6.31
N VAL A 31 -7.93 -2.21 -6.61
CA VAL A 31 -8.18 -1.05 -7.48
C VAL A 31 -9.10 -0.08 -6.76
N ILE A 32 -8.65 1.16 -6.65
CA ILE A 32 -9.45 2.27 -6.12
C ILE A 32 -9.80 3.20 -7.28
N ASN A 33 -11.09 3.25 -7.64
CA ASN A 33 -11.59 4.22 -8.60
C ASN A 33 -11.81 5.57 -7.92
N PHE A 34 -11.59 6.65 -8.67
CA PHE A 34 -11.78 8.02 -8.20
C PHE A 34 -12.26 8.93 -9.33
N ASP A 35 -12.98 9.99 -8.98
CA ASP A 35 -13.53 10.97 -9.91
C ASP A 35 -12.53 12.08 -10.24
N ASN A 36 -11.65 12.40 -9.29
CA ASN A 36 -10.54 13.34 -9.42
C ASN A 36 -9.58 13.16 -8.23
N GLY A 37 -8.43 13.82 -8.30
CA GLY A 37 -7.50 13.83 -7.18
C GLY A 37 -6.43 14.90 -7.26
N THR A 38 -5.58 14.91 -6.25
CA THR A 38 -4.44 15.82 -6.13
C THR A 38 -3.19 15.09 -5.67
N TYR A 39 -2.04 15.59 -6.13
CA TYR A 39 -0.74 15.25 -5.55
C TYR A 39 0.01 16.54 -5.22
N ALA A 40 0.15 16.81 -3.92
CA ALA A 40 0.84 18.00 -3.41
C ALA A 40 1.40 17.68 -2.02
N ASP A 41 2.54 18.29 -1.68
CA ASP A 41 3.12 18.22 -0.32
C ASP A 41 3.28 16.79 0.22
N GLY A 42 3.68 15.86 -0.66
CA GLY A 42 3.84 14.44 -0.32
C GLY A 42 2.54 13.72 0.03
N LYS A 43 1.39 14.25 -0.40
CA LYS A 43 0.05 13.68 -0.16
C LYS A 43 -0.63 13.37 -1.47
N LEU A 44 -1.08 12.13 -1.63
CA LEU A 44 -1.98 11.72 -2.72
C LEU A 44 -3.41 11.69 -2.18
N THR A 45 -4.29 12.53 -2.72
CA THR A 45 -5.72 12.55 -2.36
C THR A 45 -6.55 12.08 -3.54
N LEU A 46 -7.40 11.09 -3.32
CA LEU A 46 -8.35 10.57 -4.29
C LEU A 46 -9.76 10.86 -3.80
N ASN A 47 -10.58 11.51 -4.63
CA ASN A 47 -11.95 11.93 -4.31
C ASN A 47 -12.98 11.12 -5.12
N GLY A 48 -14.21 11.02 -4.61
CA GLY A 48 -15.28 10.23 -5.24
C GLY A 48 -15.37 8.79 -4.71
N ASN A 49 -14.74 8.53 -3.56
CA ASN A 49 -14.47 7.18 -3.04
C ASN A 49 -15.54 6.74 -2.02
N GLY A 50 -16.81 6.66 -2.43
CA GLY A 50 -17.96 6.26 -1.60
C GLY A 50 -17.84 4.91 -0.87
N GLN A 51 -18.97 4.37 -0.36
CA GLN A 51 -18.94 3.25 0.59
C GLN A 51 -18.48 1.90 0.00
N SER A 52 -18.27 1.75 -1.32
CA SER A 52 -17.82 0.50 -1.97
C SER A 52 -16.93 0.76 -3.19
N ASN A 53 -15.74 1.34 -2.98
CA ASN A 53 -14.91 1.85 -4.08
C ASN A 53 -13.55 1.16 -4.21
N VAL A 54 -13.33 0.06 -3.48
CA VAL A 54 -12.14 -0.78 -3.63
C VAL A 54 -12.54 -2.12 -4.20
N ILE A 55 -12.11 -2.39 -5.43
CA ILE A 55 -12.22 -3.70 -6.06
C ILE A 55 -11.00 -4.51 -5.63
N TYR A 56 -11.17 -5.79 -5.35
CA TYR A 56 -10.05 -6.71 -5.12
C TYR A 56 -10.21 -7.98 -5.94
N PHE A 57 -9.09 -8.60 -6.29
CA PHE A 57 -9.05 -9.92 -6.91
C PHE A 57 -7.72 -10.62 -6.60
N SER A 58 -7.74 -11.95 -6.54
CA SER A 58 -6.56 -12.77 -6.26
C SER A 58 -5.86 -13.29 -7.51
N ASP A 59 -4.57 -13.56 -7.38
CA ASP A 59 -3.83 -14.39 -8.33
C ASP A 59 -4.26 -15.86 -8.25
N LYS A 60 -4.09 -16.58 -9.37
CA LYS A 60 -4.33 -18.02 -9.46
C LYS A 60 -3.44 -18.79 -8.48
N PRO A 61 -3.90 -19.94 -7.94
CA PRO A 61 -5.10 -20.69 -8.34
C PRO A 61 -6.40 -20.25 -7.68
N GLN A 62 -6.34 -19.39 -6.66
CA GLN A 62 -7.54 -18.83 -6.04
C GLN A 62 -8.16 -17.81 -7.01
N LEU A 63 -9.47 -17.96 -7.27
CA LEU A 63 -10.22 -17.02 -8.12
C LEU A 63 -11.23 -16.30 -7.24
N GLU A 64 -10.71 -15.47 -6.34
CA GLU A 64 -11.51 -14.63 -5.46
C GLU A 64 -11.54 -13.22 -6.01
N SER A 65 -12.71 -12.58 -6.01
CA SER A 65 -12.85 -11.17 -6.33
C SER A 65 -14.07 -10.59 -5.64
N GLY A 66 -14.06 -9.27 -5.45
CA GLY A 66 -15.16 -8.59 -4.79
C GLY A 66 -14.94 -7.09 -4.66
N HIS A 67 -15.80 -6.48 -3.85
CA HIS A 67 -15.74 -5.07 -3.50
C HIS A 67 -15.69 -4.93 -1.98
N MET A 68 -14.93 -3.94 -1.51
CA MET A 68 -14.97 -3.53 -0.11
C MET A 68 -15.06 -2.02 0.03
N GLY A 69 -15.56 -1.59 1.18
CA GLY A 69 -15.60 -0.18 1.51
C GLY A 69 -14.23 0.37 1.85
N ILE A 70 -14.00 1.64 1.51
CA ILE A 70 -12.70 2.30 1.71
C ILE A 70 -12.25 2.29 3.18
N LYS A 71 -13.20 2.38 4.12
CA LYS A 71 -12.91 2.27 5.56
C LYS A 71 -12.37 0.90 5.92
N LYS A 72 -12.96 -0.18 5.38
CA LYS A 72 -12.46 -1.55 5.59
C LYS A 72 -11.08 -1.72 4.97
N PHE A 73 -10.86 -1.18 3.77
CA PHE A 73 -9.53 -1.16 3.14
C PHE A 73 -8.47 -0.49 4.03
N VAL A 74 -8.77 0.67 4.61
CA VAL A 74 -7.85 1.34 5.56
C VAL A 74 -7.63 0.52 6.83
N THR A 75 -8.66 -0.14 7.36
CA THR A 75 -8.51 -1.03 8.52
C THR A 75 -7.56 -2.19 8.22
N ILE A 76 -7.71 -2.86 7.07
CA ILE A 76 -6.88 -4.03 6.72
C ILE A 76 -5.44 -3.64 6.34
N TRP A 77 -5.18 -2.37 6.03
CA TRP A 77 -3.86 -1.88 5.61
C TRP A 77 -2.73 -2.29 6.56
N GLY A 78 -3.01 -2.27 7.87
CA GLY A 78 -2.07 -2.64 8.92
C GLY A 78 -2.35 -3.99 9.60
N GLU A 79 -3.30 -4.78 9.09
CA GLU A 79 -3.66 -6.08 9.69
C GLU A 79 -2.80 -7.22 9.13
N GLY A 80 -2.39 -8.15 10.01
CA GLY A 80 -1.59 -9.32 9.63
C GLY A 80 -0.09 -9.12 9.86
N GLU A 81 0.67 -10.22 9.83
CA GLU A 81 2.12 -10.22 10.06
C GLU A 81 2.89 -9.61 8.88
N GLN A 82 2.41 -9.84 7.66
CA GLN A 82 2.83 -9.15 6.46
C GLN A 82 1.68 -8.25 6.06
N ASN A 83 1.86 -6.95 6.22
CA ASN A 83 0.86 -5.91 5.93
C ASN A 83 1.51 -4.71 5.25
N PHE A 84 0.72 -3.77 4.74
CA PHE A 84 1.21 -2.62 3.98
C PHE A 84 2.02 -1.61 4.81
N ASN A 85 1.94 -1.63 6.15
CA ASN A 85 2.87 -0.85 6.97
C ASN A 85 4.29 -1.45 6.97
N SER A 86 4.39 -2.79 6.91
CA SER A 86 5.67 -3.50 6.88
C SER A 86 6.27 -3.63 5.47
N ILE A 87 5.41 -3.83 4.47
CA ILE A 87 5.78 -4.03 3.06
C ILE A 87 4.82 -3.16 2.24
N PRO A 88 5.16 -1.89 1.98
CA PRO A 88 4.32 -1.02 1.17
C PRO A 88 3.98 -1.65 -0.19
N PRO A 89 2.76 -1.45 -0.71
CA PRO A 89 2.37 -2.00 -2.00
C PRO A 89 3.13 -1.32 -3.13
N ASN A 90 3.35 -2.02 -4.25
CA ASN A 90 3.61 -1.30 -5.48
C ASN A 90 2.30 -0.62 -5.87
N SER A 91 2.37 0.67 -6.19
CA SER A 91 1.18 1.41 -6.59
C SER A 91 1.38 2.16 -7.89
N THR A 92 0.37 2.09 -8.75
CA THR A 92 0.32 2.85 -10.01
C THR A 92 -0.97 3.65 -10.06
N LEU A 93 -0.82 4.96 -10.12
CA LEU A 93 -1.90 5.89 -10.44
C LEU A 93 -2.04 5.97 -11.95
N SER A 94 -3.19 5.57 -12.48
CA SER A 94 -3.55 5.75 -13.88
C SER A 94 -4.67 6.77 -14.01
N ILE A 95 -4.44 7.82 -14.81
CA ILE A 95 -5.42 8.88 -15.05
C ILE A 95 -5.99 8.68 -16.45
N ILE A 96 -7.32 8.63 -16.56
CA ILE A 96 -8.01 8.45 -17.85
C ILE A 96 -7.89 9.75 -18.64
N LYS A 97 -7.17 9.70 -19.76
CA LYS A 97 -7.04 10.80 -20.71
C LYS A 97 -6.90 10.25 -22.13
N ASP A 98 -7.45 10.97 -23.10
CA ASP A 98 -7.82 10.43 -24.41
C ASP A 98 -6.69 9.77 -25.22
N GLU A 99 -5.41 10.10 -25.03
CA GLU A 99 -4.36 9.60 -25.96
C GLU A 99 -2.96 9.36 -25.35
N VAL A 100 -2.74 9.53 -24.04
CA VAL A 100 -1.41 9.32 -23.43
C VAL A 100 -1.52 8.58 -22.10
N GLU A 101 -0.82 7.46 -21.98
CA GLU A 101 -0.60 6.73 -20.73
C GLU A 101 0.10 7.64 -19.71
N ASN A 102 -0.67 8.25 -18.80
CA ASN A 102 -0.16 9.10 -17.73
C ASN A 102 -0.09 8.31 -16.42
N ASN A 103 0.75 7.28 -16.42
CA ASN A 103 0.96 6.46 -15.24
C ASN A 103 2.01 7.08 -14.32
N SER A 104 1.72 7.12 -13.03
CA SER A 104 2.66 7.55 -11.98
C SER A 104 2.77 6.47 -10.92
N VAL A 105 4.00 6.14 -10.52
CA VAL A 105 4.28 5.10 -9.54
C VAL A 105 4.60 5.76 -8.20
N PHE A 106 3.95 5.29 -7.14
CA PHE A 106 4.16 5.78 -5.79
C PHE A 106 4.52 4.66 -4.81
N ILE A 107 5.26 5.02 -3.77
CA ILE A 107 5.24 4.28 -2.50
C ILE A 107 4.22 5.00 -1.61
N LEU A 108 3.22 4.26 -1.14
CA LEU A 108 2.11 4.79 -0.36
C LEU A 108 2.18 4.32 1.09
N SER A 109 1.78 5.18 2.02
CA SER A 109 1.68 4.86 3.44
C SER A 109 0.58 5.68 4.13
N ASN A 110 0.25 5.30 5.36
CA ASN A 110 -0.65 6.03 6.25
C ASN A 110 -2.00 6.45 5.62
N PRO A 111 -2.76 5.52 5.01
CA PRO A 111 -4.04 5.88 4.41
C PRO A 111 -5.02 6.43 5.44
N LYS A 112 -5.76 7.48 5.08
CA LYS A 112 -6.78 8.11 5.91
C LYS A 112 -8.03 8.38 5.09
N VAL A 113 -9.18 8.07 5.66
CA VAL A 113 -10.48 8.39 5.05
C VAL A 113 -10.92 9.78 5.55
N SER A 114 -11.25 10.67 4.62
CA SER A 114 -11.84 11.99 4.90
C SER A 114 -13.07 12.20 4.04
N LYS A 115 -14.26 12.19 4.68
CA LYS A 115 -15.57 12.28 4.01
C LYS A 115 -15.70 11.26 2.85
N ASN A 116 -15.52 11.72 1.62
CA ASN A 116 -15.66 10.95 0.38
C ASN A 116 -14.32 10.78 -0.36
N SER A 117 -13.23 10.76 0.40
CA SER A 117 -11.86 10.77 -0.13
C SER A 117 -10.97 9.85 0.70
N ILE A 118 -9.96 9.28 0.05
CA ILE A 118 -8.82 8.63 0.71
C ILE A 118 -7.56 9.46 0.46
N ILE A 119 -6.76 9.61 1.50
CA ILE A 119 -5.51 10.38 1.47
C ILE A 119 -4.39 9.45 1.91
N PHE A 120 -3.30 9.42 1.14
CA PHE A 120 -2.07 8.70 1.46
C PHE A 120 -0.93 9.69 1.67
N ASP A 121 0.01 9.33 2.55
CA ASP A 121 1.38 9.82 2.42
C ASP A 121 2.00 9.13 1.21
N ALA A 122 2.62 9.88 0.31
CA ALA A 122 3.00 9.41 -1.02
C ALA A 122 4.37 9.93 -1.45
N GLU A 123 5.27 8.98 -1.71
CA GLU A 123 6.56 9.22 -2.35
C GLU A 123 6.47 8.88 -3.84
N LEU A 124 6.76 9.85 -4.71
CA LEU A 124 6.74 9.65 -6.16
C LEU A 124 8.01 8.94 -6.62
N VAL A 125 7.85 7.76 -7.21
CA VAL A 125 8.97 6.95 -7.75
C VAL A 125 9.18 7.22 -9.24
N LYS A 126 8.09 7.32 -10.01
CA LYS A 126 8.13 7.50 -11.47
C LYS A 126 6.91 8.27 -11.96
N GLY A 127 7.08 9.06 -13.01
CA GLY A 127 6.00 9.79 -13.68
C GLY A 127 5.97 11.26 -13.28
N LYS A 128 4.93 11.95 -13.73
CA LYS A 128 4.73 13.38 -13.43
C LYS A 128 3.23 13.67 -13.36
N PRO A 129 2.55 13.22 -12.30
CA PRO A 129 1.14 13.52 -12.14
C PRO A 129 0.97 15.02 -12.00
N GLY A 130 -0.10 15.57 -12.59
CA GLY A 130 -0.47 16.95 -12.34
C GLY A 130 -0.76 17.18 -10.86
N ALA A 131 -0.61 18.42 -10.38
CA ALA A 131 -1.02 18.77 -9.01
C ALA A 131 -2.51 18.49 -8.77
N LYS A 132 -3.31 18.55 -9.85
CA LYS A 132 -4.69 18.08 -9.94
C LYS A 132 -4.83 17.18 -11.15
N PHE A 133 -5.72 16.21 -11.05
CA PHE A 133 -6.03 15.29 -12.15
C PHE A 133 -7.49 14.82 -12.08
N GLU A 134 -8.01 14.46 -13.24
CA GLU A 134 -9.37 13.95 -13.42
C GLU A 134 -9.44 12.45 -13.10
N ALA A 135 -10.59 11.82 -13.40
CA ALA A 135 -10.90 10.45 -13.04
C ALA A 135 -9.84 9.42 -13.46
N GLY A 136 -9.78 8.34 -12.69
CA GLY A 136 -8.80 7.29 -12.90
C GLY A 136 -8.91 6.13 -11.91
N GLY A 137 -7.86 5.31 -11.91
CA GLY A 137 -7.72 4.16 -11.03
C GLY A 137 -6.35 4.15 -10.34
N LEU A 138 -6.34 3.88 -9.04
CA LEU A 138 -5.14 3.54 -8.30
C LEU A 138 -5.07 2.03 -8.15
N PHE A 139 -4.04 1.43 -8.74
CA PHE A 139 -3.78 0.00 -8.69
C PHE A 139 -2.75 -0.25 -7.60
N LEU A 140 -3.02 -1.21 -6.71
CA LEU A 140 -2.11 -1.63 -5.65
C LEU A 140 -1.95 -3.13 -5.70
N ASP A 141 -0.72 -3.62 -5.76
CA ASP A 141 -0.44 -5.05 -5.58
C ASP A 141 -0.08 -5.36 -4.13
N THR A 142 -0.18 -6.62 -3.78
CA THR A 142 0.31 -7.08 -2.50
C THR A 142 1.22 -8.26 -2.69
N LYS A 143 2.30 -8.30 -1.91
CA LYS A 143 2.97 -9.55 -1.54
C LYS A 143 2.64 -9.84 -0.09
N LEU A 144 1.38 -10.20 0.19
CA LEU A 144 0.92 -10.42 1.56
C LEU A 144 0.81 -11.93 1.81
N GLY A 145 1.69 -12.43 2.68
CA GLY A 145 1.47 -13.67 3.40
C GLY A 145 0.14 -13.62 4.16
N LYS A 146 -0.65 -14.70 4.04
CA LYS A 146 -1.99 -14.92 4.65
C LYS A 146 -2.54 -13.73 5.45
N ALA A 147 -3.46 -12.98 4.84
CA ALA A 147 -4.39 -12.16 5.59
C ALA A 147 -5.15 -13.07 6.59
N LYS A 148 -5.21 -12.67 7.87
CA LYS A 148 -5.96 -13.41 8.92
C LYS A 148 -7.47 -13.41 8.67
N THR A 149 -7.92 -12.59 7.73
CA THR A 149 -9.32 -12.36 7.39
C THR A 149 -9.47 -12.57 5.88
N ARG A 150 -10.34 -13.48 5.46
CA ARG A 150 -10.80 -13.53 4.07
C ARG A 150 -11.64 -12.27 3.81
N PHE A 151 -11.43 -11.63 2.66
CA PHE A 151 -12.07 -10.37 2.29
C PHE A 151 -13.50 -10.58 1.84
#